data_AF-A0A0G0G2W0-F1
#
_entry.id   AF-A0A0G0G2W0-F1
#
_cell.length_a   1.000
_cell.length_b   1.000
_cell.length_c   1.000
_cell.angle_alpha   90.00
_cell.angle_beta   90.00
_cell.angle_gamma   90.00
#
_symmetry.space_group_name_H-M   'P 1'
#
loop_
_entity.id
_entity.type
_entity.pdbx_description
1 polymer ?
#
loop_
_entity_poly.entity_id
_entity_poly.type
_entity_poly.pdbx_seq_one_letter_code
_entity_poly.pdbx_strand_id
1 'polypeptide(L)'
;MKDKNLEKKILKGVYRLETKRTTTYLLIRVFFGLLFLLSTFVFASVTIDILNEQNSFDLLDFFRDDFEVIKKYLFENLIDFFQEIPQPLFYVSVISILLVLATVFILVKNFKKIKNKLVAIYKFQSSKDKTK
;
A
#
# COMPACT_ATOMS: atom_id res chain seq x y z
N MET A 1 -13.73 -42.48 -27.75
CA MET A 1 -12.45 -41.73 -27.59
C MET A 1 -12.49 -40.29 -28.11
N LYS A 2 -13.24 -39.97 -29.19
CA LYS A 2 -13.32 -38.60 -29.74
C LYS A 2 -13.93 -37.56 -28.80
N ASP A 3 -14.97 -37.90 -28.03
CA ASP A 3 -15.64 -36.94 -27.11
C ASP A 3 -14.74 -36.45 -25.97
N LYS A 4 -13.95 -37.35 -25.36
CA LYS A 4 -13.00 -36.97 -24.28
C LYS A 4 -11.96 -35.94 -24.75
N ASN A 5 -11.60 -35.92 -26.03
CA ASN A 5 -10.66 -34.95 -26.57
C ASN A 5 -11.30 -33.57 -26.81
N LEU A 6 -12.57 -33.55 -27.24
CA LEU A 6 -13.36 -32.33 -27.40
C LEU A 6 -13.61 -31.67 -26.04
N GLU A 7 -14.03 -32.47 -25.06
CA GLU A 7 -14.27 -32.03 -23.69
C GLU A 7 -13.00 -31.42 -23.07
N LYS A 8 -11.85 -32.09 -23.19
CA LYS A 8 -10.55 -31.54 -22.76
C LYS A 8 -10.20 -30.22 -23.46
N LYS A 9 -10.52 -30.08 -24.75
CA LYS A 9 -10.22 -28.88 -25.54
C LYS A 9 -11.06 -27.69 -25.07
N ILE A 10 -12.36 -27.93 -24.82
CA ILE A 10 -13.29 -26.94 -24.28
C ILE A 10 -12.87 -26.53 -22.86
N LEU A 11 -12.59 -27.51 -21.98
CA LEU A 11 -12.12 -27.25 -20.62
C LEU A 11 -10.84 -26.41 -20.58
N LYS A 12 -9.86 -26.73 -21.45
CA LYS A 12 -8.62 -25.97 -21.56
C LYS A 12 -8.86 -24.54 -22.06
N GLY A 13 -9.85 -24.33 -22.94
CA GLY A 13 -10.27 -23.02 -23.42
C GLY A 13 -10.87 -22.15 -22.31
N VAL A 14 -11.84 -22.70 -21.58
CA VAL A 14 -12.48 -22.04 -20.42
C VAL A 14 -11.44 -21.71 -19.35
N TYR A 15 -10.61 -22.68 -18.98
CA TYR A 15 -9.57 -22.50 -17.96
C TYR A 15 -8.56 -21.42 -18.34
N ARG A 16 -8.15 -21.37 -19.63
CA ARG A 16 -7.23 -20.34 -20.13
C ARG A 16 -7.85 -18.94 -20.08
N LEU A 17 -9.13 -18.82 -20.41
CA LEU A 17 -9.85 -17.55 -20.41
C LEU A 17 -10.02 -17.02 -18.99
N GLU A 18 -10.40 -17.90 -18.05
CA GLU A 18 -10.56 -17.58 -16.65
C GLU A 18 -9.22 -17.25 -15.95
N THR A 19 -8.16 -18.00 -16.28
CA THR A 19 -6.80 -17.70 -15.80
C THR A 19 -6.30 -16.36 -16.32
N LYS A 20 -6.53 -16.04 -17.61
CA LYS A 20 -6.14 -14.75 -18.19
C LYS A 20 -6.86 -13.59 -17.49
N ARG A 21 -8.18 -13.71 -17.30
CA ARG A 21 -8.99 -12.70 -16.59
C ARG A 21 -8.51 -12.50 -15.15
N THR A 22 -8.22 -13.59 -14.43
CA THR A 22 -7.71 -13.55 -13.06
C THR A 22 -6.32 -12.91 -12.99
N THR A 23 -5.45 -13.22 -13.94
CA THR A 23 -4.09 -12.68 -14.00
C THR A 23 -4.11 -11.18 -14.31
N THR A 24 -4.88 -10.74 -15.31
CA THR A 24 -5.04 -9.31 -15.62
C THR A 24 -5.61 -8.54 -14.43
N TYR A 25 -6.62 -9.10 -13.74
CA TYR A 25 -7.17 -8.48 -12.53
C TYR A 25 -6.12 -8.31 -11.42
N LEU A 26 -5.28 -9.34 -11.19
CA LEU A 26 -4.20 -9.26 -10.20
C LEU A 26 -3.13 -8.25 -10.62
N LEU A 27 -2.73 -8.23 -11.89
CA LEU A 27 -1.75 -7.28 -12.42
C LEU A 27 -2.22 -5.84 -12.24
N ILE A 28 -3.45 -5.55 -12.63
CA ILE A 28 -4.05 -4.21 -12.45
C ILE A 28 -4.05 -3.84 -10.96
N ARG A 29 -4.43 -4.76 -10.07
CA ARG A 29 -4.48 -4.49 -8.63
C ARG A 29 -3.09 -4.23 -8.03
N VAL A 30 -2.08 -4.98 -8.45
CA VAL A 30 -0.69 -4.76 -8.03
C VAL A 30 -0.18 -3.42 -8.56
N PHE A 31 -0.46 -3.11 -9.83
CA PHE A 31 -0.08 -1.84 -10.44
C PHE A 31 -0.67 -0.63 -9.69
N PHE A 32 -1.98 -0.65 -9.41
CA PHE A 32 -2.61 0.41 -8.60
C PHE A 32 -2.07 0.46 -7.17
N GLY A 33 -1.75 -0.69 -6.56
CA GLY A 33 -1.13 -0.74 -5.24
C GLY A 33 0.25 -0.07 -5.21
N LEU A 34 1.07 -0.33 -6.23
CA LEU A 34 2.38 0.33 -6.39
C LEU A 34 2.22 1.84 -6.63
N LEU A 35 1.27 2.23 -7.48
CA LEU A 35 1.01 3.64 -7.80
C LEU A 35 0.51 4.40 -6.57
N PHE A 36 -0.33 3.77 -5.74
CA PHE A 36 -0.75 4.30 -4.45
C PHE A 36 0.46 4.49 -3.50
N LEU A 37 1.31 3.48 -3.35
CA LEU A 37 2.52 3.59 -2.51
C LEU A 37 3.46 4.70 -2.97
N LEU A 38 3.70 4.82 -4.27
CA LEU A 38 4.49 5.91 -4.86
C LEU A 38 3.88 7.28 -4.58
N SER A 39 2.56 7.41 -4.76
CA SER A 39 1.84 8.66 -4.46
C SER A 39 1.96 9.04 -2.98
N THR A 40 1.75 8.08 -2.07
CA THR A 40 1.93 8.30 -0.64
C THR A 40 3.36 8.69 -0.29
N PHE A 41 4.36 8.07 -0.93
CA PHE A 41 5.77 8.39 -0.71
C PHE A 41 6.11 9.82 -1.16
N VAL A 42 5.69 10.21 -2.37
CA VAL A 42 5.88 11.58 -2.88
C VAL A 42 5.18 12.59 -1.98
N PHE A 43 3.94 12.30 -1.57
CA PHE A 43 3.19 13.17 -0.67
C PHE A 43 3.88 13.34 0.70
N ALA A 44 4.42 12.25 1.26
CA ALA A 44 5.17 12.30 2.51
C ALA A 44 6.46 13.12 2.36
N SER A 45 7.19 12.96 1.25
CA SER A 45 8.41 13.74 0.97
C SER A 45 8.10 15.23 0.91
N VAL A 46 7.09 15.64 0.13
CA VAL A 46 6.70 17.04 0.00
C VAL A 46 6.24 17.61 1.35
N THR A 47 5.47 16.83 2.12
CA THR A 47 5.04 17.25 3.47
C THR A 47 6.24 17.47 4.40
N ILE A 48 7.22 16.57 4.38
CA ILE A 48 8.44 16.71 5.19
C ILE A 48 9.23 17.95 4.76
N ASP A 49 9.37 18.20 3.46
CA ASP A 49 10.08 19.37 2.94
C ASP A 49 9.41 20.67 3.40
N ILE A 50 8.08 20.74 3.34
CA ILE A 50 7.31 21.90 3.82
C ILE A 50 7.50 22.11 5.34
N LEU A 51 7.44 21.04 6.13
CA LEU A 51 7.64 21.12 7.59
C LEU A 51 9.07 21.53 7.96
N ASN A 52 10.07 21.08 7.18
CA ASN A 52 11.45 21.52 7.33
C ASN A 52 11.60 23.01 6.97
N GLU A 53 11.02 23.46 5.86
CA GLU A 53 11.09 24.87 5.43
C GLU A 53 10.41 25.81 6.43
N GLN A 54 9.38 25.33 7.13
CA GLN A 54 8.69 26.05 8.19
C GLN A 54 9.38 25.98 9.55
N ASN A 55 10.54 25.31 9.66
CA ASN A 55 11.23 25.03 10.92
C ASN A 55 10.31 24.39 11.99
N SER A 56 9.22 23.75 11.58
CA SER A 56 8.25 23.16 12.52
C SER A 56 8.85 22.00 13.32
N PHE A 57 9.96 21.43 12.83
CA PHE A 57 10.74 20.44 13.57
C PHE A 57 11.68 21.03 14.62
N ASP A 58 11.97 22.34 14.61
CA ASP A 58 12.77 22.98 15.67
C ASP A 58 12.02 22.95 17.01
N LEU A 59 10.68 22.94 16.97
CA LEU A 59 9.85 22.69 18.16
C LEU A 59 10.08 21.30 18.77
N LEU A 60 10.64 20.35 18.00
CA LEU A 60 11.03 19.04 18.53
C LEU A 60 12.39 19.07 19.23
N ASP A 61 13.25 20.05 18.98
CA ASP A 61 14.51 20.20 19.74
C ASP A 61 14.24 20.47 21.22
N PHE A 62 13.06 21.00 21.56
CA PHE A 62 12.59 21.12 22.95
C PHE A 62 12.53 19.77 23.69
N PHE A 63 12.35 18.64 23.00
CA PHE A 63 12.42 17.32 23.62
C PHE A 63 13.84 16.91 24.03
N ARG A 64 14.87 17.69 23.68
CA ARG A 64 16.25 17.50 24.11
C ARG A 64 16.58 18.24 25.42
N ASP A 65 15.69 19.13 25.87
CA ASP A 65 15.86 19.83 27.15
C ASP A 65 15.57 18.92 28.35
N ASP A 66 15.94 19.37 29.55
CA ASP A 66 15.71 18.62 30.78
C ASP A 66 14.22 18.28 30.99
N PHE A 67 13.96 17.12 31.57
CA PHE A 67 12.60 16.58 31.76
C PHE A 67 11.65 17.55 32.50
N GLU A 68 12.20 18.40 33.37
CA GLU A 68 11.47 19.41 34.12
C GLU A 68 10.98 20.57 33.23
N VAL A 69 11.79 20.97 32.25
CA VAL A 69 11.45 21.95 31.22
C VAL A 69 10.41 21.34 30.28
N ILE A 70 10.65 20.10 29.82
CA ILE A 70 9.71 19.37 28.96
C ILE A 70 8.33 19.36 29.57
N LYS A 71 8.18 18.92 30.83
CA LYS A 71 6.88 18.84 31.51
C LYS A 71 6.18 20.20 31.64
N LYS A 72 6.94 21.28 31.78
CA LYS A 72 6.41 22.63 31.98
C LYS A 72 5.85 23.24 30.70
N TYR A 73 6.51 23.04 29.56
CA TYR A 73 6.08 23.64 28.28
C TYR A 73 5.58 22.65 27.23
N LEU A 74 5.46 21.35 27.57
CA LEU A 74 4.98 20.32 26.63
C LEU A 74 3.65 20.70 25.99
N PHE A 75 2.72 21.20 26.82
CA PHE A 75 1.35 21.47 26.40
C PHE A 75 1.27 22.73 25.54
N GLU A 76 2.01 23.78 25.90
CA GLU A 76 2.13 25.02 25.12
C GLU A 76 2.79 24.72 23.77
N ASN A 77 3.93 24.03 23.76
CA ASN A 77 4.63 23.69 22.53
C ASN A 77 3.83 22.75 21.61
N LEU A 78 3.03 21.84 22.17
CA LEU A 78 2.11 21.00 21.37
C LEU A 78 1.00 21.83 20.72
N ILE A 79 0.47 22.83 21.42
CA ILE A 79 -0.56 23.72 20.88
C ILE A 79 0.03 24.58 19.76
N ASP A 80 1.21 25.16 20.00
CA ASP A 80 1.90 26.00 19.02
C ASP A 80 2.26 25.19 17.77
N PHE A 81 2.78 23.98 17.94
CA PHE A 81 3.02 23.03 16.84
C PHE A 81 1.75 22.76 16.02
N PHE A 82 0.60 22.54 16.68
CA PHE A 82 -0.66 22.31 15.99
C PHE A 82 -1.18 23.55 15.24
N GLN A 83 -0.85 24.75 15.71
CA GLN A 83 -1.23 26.00 15.05
C GLN A 83 -0.32 26.32 13.86
N GLU A 84 0.96 26.01 13.97
CA GLU A 84 1.96 26.25 12.92
C GLU A 84 1.83 25.27 11.75
N ILE A 85 1.41 24.03 12.01
CA ILE A 85 1.19 23.07 10.92
C ILE A 85 0.08 23.58 9.98
N PRO A 86 0.31 23.56 8.66
CA PRO A 86 -0.73 23.85 7.70
C PRO A 86 -1.88 22.84 7.83
N GLN A 87 -3.02 23.31 8.34
CA GLN A 87 -4.21 22.47 8.61
C GLN A 87 -4.61 21.56 7.43
N PRO A 88 -4.61 22.01 6.16
CA PRO A 88 -4.93 21.14 5.03
C PRO A 88 -3.95 19.95 4.90
N LEU A 89 -2.65 20.18 5.09
CA LEU A 89 -1.63 19.13 5.04
C LEU A 89 -1.81 18.13 6.18
N PHE A 90 -2.15 18.61 7.38
CA PHE A 90 -2.44 17.74 8.52
C PHE A 90 -3.61 16.78 8.23
N TYR A 91 -4.76 17.30 7.77
CA TYR A 91 -5.92 16.47 7.48
C TYR A 91 -5.65 15.44 6.37
N VAL A 92 -4.98 15.85 5.28
CA VAL A 92 -4.62 14.93 4.19
C VAL A 92 -3.64 13.86 4.67
N SER A 93 -2.71 14.22 5.56
CA SER A 93 -1.77 13.27 6.15
C SER A 93 -2.48 12.23 7.02
N VAL A 94 -3.41 12.65 7.89
CA VAL A 94 -4.20 11.74 8.72
C VAL A 94 -5.04 10.78 7.87
N ILE A 95 -5.74 11.30 6.85
CA ILE A 95 -6.54 10.47 5.92
C ILE A 95 -5.64 9.47 5.18
N SER A 96 -4.47 9.92 4.73
CA SER A 96 -3.51 9.06 4.01
C SER A 96 -3.00 7.93 4.89
N ILE A 97 -2.65 8.22 6.15
CA ILE A 97 -2.23 7.21 7.13
C ILE A 97 -3.34 6.17 7.35
N LEU A 98 -4.58 6.60 7.54
CA LEU A 98 -5.72 5.71 7.70
C LEU A 98 -5.93 4.80 6.49
N LEU A 99 -5.79 5.34 5.26
CA LEU A 99 -5.89 4.57 4.02
C LEU A 99 -4.76 3.54 3.89
N VAL A 100 -3.53 3.90 4.24
CA VAL A 100 -2.39 2.98 4.26
C VAL A 100 -2.64 1.85 5.25
N LEU A 101 -3.04 2.16 6.49
CA LEU A 101 -3.34 1.16 7.52
C LEU A 101 -4.47 0.21 7.09
N ALA A 102 -5.55 0.74 6.52
CA ALA A 102 -6.65 -0.06 5.98
C ALA A 102 -6.18 -1.00 4.86
N THR A 103 -5.32 -0.50 3.96
CA THR A 103 -4.76 -1.28 2.85
C THR A 103 -3.86 -2.40 3.35
N VAL A 104 -2.97 -2.11 4.31
CA VAL A 104 -2.10 -3.10 4.95
C VAL A 104 -2.95 -4.16 5.66
N PHE A 105 -3.97 -3.76 6.42
CA PHE A 105 -4.87 -4.68 7.10
C PHE A 105 -5.57 -5.65 6.12
N ILE A 106 -6.10 -5.12 5.01
CA ILE A 106 -6.74 -5.94 3.97
C ILE A 106 -5.73 -6.90 3.33
N LEU A 107 -4.51 -6.46 3.06
CA LEU A 107 -3.43 -7.29 2.50
C LEU A 107 -3.07 -8.45 3.44
N VAL A 108 -2.85 -8.15 4.72
CA VAL A 108 -2.53 -9.15 5.75
C VAL A 108 -3.66 -10.16 5.89
N LYS A 109 -4.91 -9.68 6.03
CA LYS A 109 -6.10 -10.55 6.16
C LYS A 109 -6.25 -11.50 4.96
N ASN A 110 -5.93 -11.04 3.75
CA ASN A 110 -6.08 -11.81 2.52
C ASN A 110 -4.80 -12.49 2.03
N PHE A 111 -3.71 -12.46 2.80
CA PHE A 111 -2.40 -12.92 2.36
C PHE A 111 -2.40 -14.38 1.88
N LYS A 112 -3.05 -15.29 2.61
CA LYS A 112 -3.17 -16.71 2.22
C LYS A 112 -3.87 -16.87 0.86
N LYS A 113 -4.93 -16.11 0.61
CA LYS A 113 -5.69 -16.15 -0.65
C LYS A 113 -4.86 -15.62 -1.81
N ILE A 114 -4.12 -14.54 -1.58
CA ILE A 114 -3.22 -13.94 -2.58
C ILE A 114 -2.08 -14.92 -2.91
N LYS A 115 -1.42 -15.49 -1.90
CA LYS A 115 -0.37 -16.51 -2.07
C LYS A 115 -0.86 -17.70 -2.89
N ASN A 116 -2.03 -18.25 -2.55
CA ASN A 116 -2.59 -19.39 -3.27
C ASN A 116 -2.88 -19.08 -4.74
N LYS A 117 -3.40 -17.88 -5.03
CA LYS A 117 -3.61 -17.42 -6.41
C LYS A 117 -2.30 -17.28 -7.19
N LEU A 118 -1.26 -16.72 -6.57
CA LEU A 118 0.07 -16.59 -7.19
C LEU A 118 0.68 -17.96 -7.50
N VAL A 119 0.61 -18.90 -6.55
CA VAL A 119 1.09 -20.28 -6.75
C VAL A 119 0.33 -20.98 -7.88
N ALA A 120 -0.99 -20.79 -7.98
CA ALA A 120 -1.78 -21.36 -9.07
C ALA A 120 -1.38 -20.82 -10.45
N ILE A 121 -1.15 -19.50 -10.55
CA ILE A 121 -0.68 -18.85 -11.78
C ILE A 121 0.71 -19.36 -12.17
N TYR A 122 1.63 -19.45 -11.19
CA TYR A 122 2.98 -19.98 -11.42
C TYR A 122 2.95 -21.43 -11.94
N LYS A 123 2.13 -22.30 -11.32
CA LYS A 123 1.93 -23.69 -11.79
C LYS A 123 1.35 -23.74 -13.21
N PHE A 124 0.43 -22.84 -13.56
CA PHE A 124 -0.13 -22.76 -14.90
C PHE A 124 0.91 -22.33 -15.96
N GLN A 125 1.79 -21.37 -15.64
CA GLN A 125 2.90 -21.00 -16.52
C GLN A 125 3.92 -22.12 -16.68
N SER A 126 4.34 -22.75 -15.58
CA SER A 126 5.31 -23.86 -15.60
C SER A 126 4.81 -25.10 -16.36
N SER A 127 3.52 -25.43 -16.30
CA SER A 127 2.98 -26.55 -17.10
C SER A 127 2.93 -26.23 -18.60
N LYS A 128 2.82 -24.95 -18.97
CA LYS A 128 2.80 -24.50 -20.36
C LYS A 128 4.18 -24.62 -21.02
N ASP A 129 5.26 -24.43 -20.28
CA ASP A 129 6.64 -24.63 -20.77
C ASP A 129 7.01 -26.10 -20.95
N LYS A 130 6.46 -27.01 -20.12
CA LYS A 130 6.68 -28.47 -20.27
C LYS A 130 5.94 -29.10 -21.45
N THR A 131 5.12 -28.35 -22.17
CA THR A 131 4.35 -28.84 -23.34
C THR A 131 4.85 -28.25 -24.67
N LYS A 132 5.95 -27.49 -24.65
CA LYS A 132 6.73 -27.12 -25.83
C LYS A 132 7.90 -28.09 -25.98
#